data_AF-A0A8T0MV50-F1
#
_entry.id   AF-A0A8T0MV50-F1
#
_cell.length_a   1.000
_cell.length_b   1.000
_cell.length_c   1.000
_cell.angle_alpha   90.00
_cell.angle_beta   90.00
_cell.angle_gamma   90.00
#
_symmetry.space_group_name_H-M   'P 1'
#
loop_
_entity.id
_entity.type
_entity.pdbx_description
1 polymer ?
#
loop_
_entity_poly.entity_id
_entity_poly.type
_entity_poly.pdbx_seq_one_letter_code
_entity_poly.pdbx_strand_id
1 'polypeptide(L)' 'MASPVSAAADYDPKTDPARKAKSNDPGWKYGYWPDLQNKDKVACILCGKEFSGGIKRFKQHLAGGFGDAKLCEHWSEMR' A
#
# COMPACT_ATOMS: atom_id res chain seq x y z
N MET A 1 -32.07 -4.19 1.21
CA MET A 1 -31.44 -3.17 2.07
C MET A 1 -30.26 -2.58 1.31
N ALA A 2 -30.13 -1.26 1.33
CA ALA A 2 -29.42 -0.43 0.36
C ALA A 2 -27.91 -0.72 0.21
N SER A 3 -27.46 -0.78 -1.04
CA SER A 3 -26.08 -0.52 -1.43
C SER A 3 -25.71 0.91 -1.03
N PRO A 4 -24.64 1.17 -0.26
CA PRO A 4 -24.10 2.52 -0.15
C PRO A 4 -23.13 2.76 -1.32
N VAL A 5 -23.66 2.85 -2.54
CA VAL A 5 -23.01 3.56 -3.64
C VAL A 5 -23.41 5.02 -3.48
N SER A 6 -22.64 5.83 -2.75
CA SER A 6 -22.82 7.31 -2.75
C SER A 6 -21.67 8.14 -2.12
N ALA A 7 -20.55 7.55 -1.65
CA ALA A 7 -19.43 8.34 -1.09
C ALA A 7 -18.12 8.29 -1.92
N ALA A 8 -18.12 7.65 -3.09
CA ALA A 8 -16.90 7.19 -3.76
C ALA A 8 -16.45 8.04 -4.98
N ALA A 9 -16.88 9.29 -5.12
CA ALA A 9 -16.43 10.13 -6.24
C ALA A 9 -15.08 10.82 -5.98
N ASP A 10 -14.67 10.97 -4.71
CA ASP A 10 -13.42 11.66 -4.32
C ASP A 10 -12.68 10.96 -3.16
N TYR A 11 -13.04 9.72 -2.82
CA TYR A 11 -12.35 8.99 -1.76
C TYR A 11 -11.05 8.37 -2.29
N ASP A 12 -9.93 9.06 -2.10
CA ASP A 12 -8.61 8.48 -2.36
C ASP A 12 -8.10 7.73 -1.11
N PRO A 13 -8.04 6.38 -1.12
CA PRO A 13 -7.60 5.60 0.04
C PRO A 13 -6.10 5.75 0.34
N LYS A 14 -5.31 6.41 -0.53
CA LYS A 14 -3.87 6.62 -0.33
C LYS A 14 -3.60 7.83 0.58
N THR A 15 -4.52 8.79 0.60
CA THR A 15 -4.48 9.99 1.46
C THR A 15 -5.17 9.81 2.81
N ASP A 16 -5.94 8.74 2.98
CA ASP A 16 -6.68 8.46 4.21
C ASP A 16 -5.74 8.15 5.39
N PRO A 17 -5.78 8.94 6.48
CA PRO A 17 -4.90 8.75 7.63
C PRO A 17 -5.24 7.50 8.45
N ALA A 18 -6.46 6.98 8.39
CA ALA A 18 -6.83 5.74 9.08
C ALA A 18 -6.20 4.51 8.40
N ARG A 19 -5.91 4.60 7.09
CA ARG A 19 -5.21 3.58 6.29
C ARG A 19 -3.69 3.64 6.42
N LYS A 20 -3.14 4.61 7.14
CA LYS A 20 -1.70 4.68 7.44
C LYS A 20 -1.39 4.02 8.78
N ALA A 21 -0.27 3.30 8.83
CA ALA A 21 0.21 2.79 10.10
C ALA A 21 0.83 3.93 10.93
N LYS A 22 0.50 3.95 12.23
CA LYS A 22 1.22 4.75 13.23
C LYS A 22 2.56 4.07 13.59
N SER A 23 3.43 3.93 12.60
CA SER A 23 4.72 3.26 12.75
C SER A 23 5.84 4.20 12.30
N ASN A 24 6.99 4.12 12.99
CA ASN A 24 8.18 4.89 12.62
C ASN A 24 8.94 4.25 11.43
N ASP A 25 8.40 3.16 10.89
CA ASP A 25 8.99 2.44 9.79
C ASP A 25 8.87 3.23 8.46
N PRO A 26 9.99 3.52 7.77
CA PRO A 26 9.97 4.36 6.57
C PRO A 26 9.20 3.74 5.40
N GLY A 27 8.93 2.42 5.41
CA GLY A 27 8.13 1.76 4.38
C GLY A 27 6.71 2.33 4.30
N TRP A 28 6.12 2.75 5.43
CA TRP A 28 4.76 3.31 5.44
C TRP A 28 4.62 4.68 4.77
N LYS A 29 5.73 5.32 4.38
CA LYS A 29 5.67 6.51 3.50
C LYS A 29 5.05 6.19 2.14
N TYR A 30 5.24 4.96 1.68
CA TYR A 30 4.83 4.51 0.34
C TYR A 30 3.79 3.37 0.38
N GLY A 31 3.50 2.85 1.57
CA GLY A 31 2.54 1.78 1.79
C GLY A 31 1.31 2.25 2.58
N TYR A 32 0.13 1.71 2.29
CA TYR A 32 -1.10 1.94 3.04
C TYR A 32 -1.91 0.64 3.18
N TRP A 33 -2.89 0.61 4.09
CA TRP A 33 -3.81 -0.51 4.24
C TRP A 33 -4.99 -0.39 3.25
N PRO A 34 -5.07 -1.25 2.23
CA PRO A 34 -6.24 -1.28 1.33
C PRO A 34 -7.48 -1.81 2.05
N ASP A 35 -7.29 -2.58 3.12
CA ASP A 35 -8.34 -3.11 3.98
C ASP A 35 -8.00 -2.82 5.45
N LEU A 36 -8.81 -2.01 6.14
CA LEU A 36 -8.62 -1.73 7.56
C LEU A 36 -8.88 -2.97 8.45
N GLN A 37 -9.71 -3.89 7.96
CA GLN A 37 -9.95 -5.20 8.59
C GLN A 37 -8.80 -6.18 8.36
N ASN A 38 -8.03 -6.01 7.28
CA ASN A 38 -6.92 -6.89 6.92
C ASN A 38 -5.59 -6.14 6.90
N LYS A 39 -5.07 -5.86 8.10
CA LYS A 39 -3.79 -5.14 8.29
C LYS A 39 -2.55 -5.89 7.77
N ASP A 40 -2.71 -7.16 7.40
CA ASP A 40 -1.68 -7.97 6.73
C ASP A 40 -1.48 -7.55 5.27
N LYS A 41 -2.49 -6.97 4.62
CA LYS A 41 -2.36 -6.47 3.25
C LYS A 41 -1.80 -5.06 3.25
N VAL A 42 -0.78 -4.81 2.44
CA VAL A 42 -0.21 -3.47 2.22
C VAL A 42 -0.23 -3.15 0.73
N ALA A 43 -0.80 -2.01 0.38
CA ALA A 43 -0.87 -1.51 -0.97
C ALA A 43 0.20 -0.44 -1.21
N CYS A 44 0.80 -0.46 -2.39
CA CYS A 44 1.76 0.54 -2.84
C CYS A 44 1.04 1.80 -3.33
N ILE A 45 1.38 2.96 -2.78
CA ILE A 45 0.84 4.26 -3.22
C ILE A 45 1.29 4.57 -4.65
N LEU A 46 2.53 4.18 -5.00
CA LEU A 46 3.19 4.50 -6.27
C LEU A 46 2.62 3.68 -7.43
N CYS A 47 2.59 2.35 -7.31
CA CYS A 47 2.15 1.47 -8.39
C CYS A 47 0.77 0.83 -8.18
N GLY A 48 0.12 1.04 -7.02
CA GLY A 48 -1.19 0.47 -6.71
C GLY A 48 -1.20 -1.04 -6.41
N LYS A 49 -0.07 -1.75 -6.48
CA LYS A 49 -0.01 -3.20 -6.20
C LYS A 49 -0.24 -3.48 -4.72
N GLU A 50 -1.01 -4.53 -4.44
CA GLU A 50 -1.27 -5.05 -3.10
C GLU A 50 -0.33 -6.23 -2.77
N PHE A 51 0.14 -6.28 -1.53
CA PHE A 51 1.05 -7.28 -1.01
C PHE A 51 0.49 -7.87 0.28
N SER A 52 0.25 -9.17 0.29
CA SER A 52 -0.08 -9.94 1.50
C SER A 52 1.20 -10.41 2.20
N GLY A 53 1.30 -10.27 3.52
CA GLY A 53 2.52 -10.49 4.32
C GLY A 53 3.10 -9.21 4.95
N GLY A 54 2.31 -8.15 4.99
CA GLY A 54 2.62 -6.90 5.69
C GLY A 54 3.71 -6.04 5.04
N ILE A 55 4.22 -5.11 5.84
CA ILE A 55 5.20 -4.11 5.38
C ILE A 55 6.54 -4.72 4.94
N LYS A 56 6.87 -5.94 5.40
CA LYS A 56 8.14 -6.62 5.05
C LYS A 56 8.21 -6.92 3.56
N ARG A 57 7.18 -7.56 2.98
CA ARG A 57 7.14 -7.86 1.54
C ARG A 57 6.99 -6.59 0.71
N PHE A 58 6.27 -5.60 1.23
CA PHE A 58 6.19 -4.29 0.61
C PHE A 58 7.56 -3.60 0.51
N LYS A 59 8.40 -3.67 1.55
CA LYS A 59 9.78 -3.16 1.47
C LYS A 59 10.63 -3.89 0.44
N GLN A 60 10.47 -5.20 0.29
CA GLN A 60 11.17 -5.97 -0.74
C GLN A 60 10.77 -5.51 -2.14
N HIS A 61 9.48 -5.20 -2.33
CA HIS A 61 8.95 -4.60 -3.56
C HIS A 61 9.58 -3.22 -3.88
N LEU A 62 9.84 -2.39 -2.87
CA LEU A 62 10.53 -1.11 -3.05
C LEU A 62 12.04 -1.27 -3.27
N ALA A 63 12.73 -2.00 -2.39
CA ALA A 63 14.19 -2.13 -2.44
C ALA A 63 14.68 -2.80 -3.74
N GLY A 64 13.87 -3.71 -4.29
CA GLY A 64 14.28 -4.56 -5.39
C GLY A 64 15.37 -5.56 -5.02
N GLY A 65 15.64 -6.51 -5.92
CA GLY A 65 16.70 -7.51 -5.72
C GLY A 65 16.27 -8.77 -4.95
N PHE A 66 14.98 -8.92 -4.61
CA PHE A 66 14.41 -10.18 -4.13
C PHE A 66 13.73 -10.88 -5.31
N GLY A 67 14.28 -12.02 -5.76
CA GLY A 67 13.83 -12.71 -6.98
C GLY A 67 12.34 -13.05 -7.03
N ASP A 68 11.71 -13.23 -5.88
CA ASP A 68 10.28 -13.56 -5.75
C ASP A 68 9.36 -12.34 -5.53
N ALA A 69 9.92 -11.15 -5.32
CA ALA A 69 9.14 -9.95 -5.08
C ALA A 69 8.99 -9.15 -6.39
N LYS A 70 7.74 -8.90 -6.80
CA LYS A 70 7.48 -7.97 -7.91
C LYS A 70 8.09 -6.62 -7.56
N LEU A 71 8.97 -6.08 -8.40
CA LEU A 71 9.55 -4.76 -8.21
C LEU A 71 8.53 -3.64 -8.46
N CYS A 72 8.70 -2.51 -7.79
CA CYS A 72 7.98 -1.29 -8.10
C CYS A 72 8.63 -0.58 -9.29
N GLU A 73 7.96 -0.61 -10.45
CA GLU A 73 8.43 0.07 -11.67
C GLU A 73 8.66 1.57 -11.44
N HIS A 74 7.74 2.21 -10.70
CA HIS A 74 7.84 3.63 -10.34
C HIS A 74 8.97 3.94 -9.33
N TRP A 75 9.48 2.93 -8.62
CA TRP A 75 10.59 3.12 -7.68
C TRP A 75 11.95 3.06 -8.38
N SER A 76 12.07 2.25 -9.45
CA SER A 76 13.29 2.17 -10.26
C SER A 76 13.70 3.51 -10.86
N GLU A 77 12.74 4.40 -11.13
CA GLU A 77 13.00 5.75 -11.64
C GLU A 77 13.37 6.77 -10.55
N MET A 78 13.14 6.44 -9.27
CA MET A 78 13.46 7.28 -8.12
C MET A 78 14.78 6.88 -7.44
N ARG A 79 15.55 5.97 -8.05
CA ARG A 79 16.81 5.43 -7.50
C ARG A 79 18.02 6.26 -7.89
#